data_AF-A0A9X6JUB4-F1
#
_entry.id   AF-A0A9X6JUB4-F1
#
_cell.length_a   1.000
_cell.length_b   1.000
_cell.length_c   1.000
_cell.angle_alpha   90.00
_cell.angle_beta   90.00
_cell.angle_gamma   90.00
#
_symmetry.space_group_name_H-M   'P 1'
#
loop_
_entity.id
_entity.type
_entity.pdbx_description
1 polymer ?
#
loop_
_entity_poly.entity_id
_entity_poly.type
_entity_poly.pdbx_seq_one_letter_code
_entity_poly.pdbx_strand_id
1 'polypeptide(L)'
;MDRKLGMFLNTKYIEVNEGIKKAREWGLEYIQLYAMNKNFNLANIPMAEWNALKKSVSFNGIKIPSLAISFGENGIMGIEAESAID
;
A
#
# COMPACT_ATOMS: atom_id res chain seq x y z
N MET A 1 15.64 -20.17 -0.38
CA MET A 1 15.19 -18.93 0.29
C MET A 1 13.77 -19.18 0.76
N ASP A 2 13.52 -19.16 2.06
CA ASP A 2 12.17 -19.35 2.61
C ASP A 2 11.29 -18.18 2.16
N ARG A 3 10.19 -18.49 1.47
CA ARG A 3 9.25 -17.47 1.02
C ARG A 3 8.54 -16.91 2.25
N LYS A 4 8.62 -15.58 2.42
CA LYS A 4 7.90 -14.87 3.47
C LYS A 4 6.51 -14.50 2.99
N LEU A 5 5.50 -14.78 3.81
CA LEU A 5 4.12 -14.38 3.55
C LEU A 5 3.92 -12.91 3.96
N GLY A 6 3.12 -12.20 3.16
CA GLY A 6 2.79 -10.81 3.40
C GLY A 6 1.42 -10.45 2.86
N MET A 7 0.99 -9.24 3.16
CA MET A 7 -0.29 -8.69 2.74
C MET A 7 -0.10 -7.65 1.63
N PHE A 8 -0.95 -7.67 0.62
CA PHE A 8 -1.12 -6.54 -0.29
C PHE A 8 -2.16 -5.58 0.30
N LEU A 9 -1.73 -4.39 0.73
CA LEU A 9 -2.62 -3.40 1.34
C LEU A 9 -3.01 -2.33 0.33
N ASN A 10 -4.25 -2.40 -0.14
CA ASN A 10 -4.85 -1.37 -0.99
C ASN A 10 -5.46 -0.25 -0.13
N THR A 11 -4.86 0.93 -0.16
CA THR A 11 -5.31 2.03 0.72
C THR A 11 -6.59 2.71 0.26
N LYS A 12 -7.16 2.36 -0.91
CA LYS A 12 -8.44 2.93 -1.38
C LYS A 12 -9.60 2.72 -0.39
N TYR A 13 -9.56 1.64 0.38
CA TYR A 13 -10.64 1.25 1.27
C TYR A 13 -10.23 1.16 2.75
N ILE A 14 -8.94 1.15 3.03
CA ILE A 14 -8.40 0.90 4.37
C ILE A 14 -7.25 1.86 4.65
N GLU A 15 -7.25 2.49 5.82
CA GLU A 15 -6.16 3.36 6.26
C GLU A 15 -4.88 2.55 6.57
N VAL A 16 -3.71 3.13 6.31
CA VAL A 16 -2.42 2.41 6.42
C VAL A 16 -2.22 1.80 7.81
N ASN A 17 -2.51 2.55 8.87
CA ASN A 17 -2.37 2.06 10.24
C ASN A 17 -3.35 0.94 10.59
N GLU A 18 -4.54 0.92 9.99
CA GLU A 18 -5.49 -0.17 10.17
C GLU A 18 -4.99 -1.45 9.49
N GLY A 19 -4.48 -1.33 8.26
CA GLY A 19 -3.85 -2.47 7.57
C GLY A 19 -2.62 -3.02 8.31
N ILE A 20 -1.78 -2.16 8.91
CA ILE A 20 -0.65 -2.60 9.74
C ILE A 20 -1.12 -3.43 10.94
N LYS A 21 -2.17 -3.00 11.64
CA LYS A 21 -2.75 -3.75 12.77
C LYS A 21 -3.30 -5.11 12.30
N LYS A 22 -4.01 -5.13 11.17
CA LYS A 22 -4.55 -6.36 10.58
C LYS A 22 -3.48 -7.36 10.18
N ALA A 23 -2.38 -6.91 9.55
CA ALA A 23 -1.26 -7.79 9.23
C ALA A 23 -0.68 -8.46 10.48
N ARG A 24 -0.53 -7.71 11.57
CA ARG A 24 -0.07 -8.26 12.85
C ARG A 24 -1.06 -9.27 13.43
N GLU A 25 -2.37 -8.97 13.42
CA GLU A 25 -3.42 -9.89 13.88
C GLU A 25 -3.37 -11.22 13.11
N TRP A 26 -2.98 -11.19 11.83
CA TRP A 26 -2.82 -12.37 10.99
C TRP A 26 -1.43 -13.04 11.06
N GLY A 27 -0.53 -12.54 11.92
CA GLY A 27 0.82 -13.08 12.06
C GLY A 27 1.71 -12.87 10.84
N LEU A 28 1.42 -11.86 10.01
CA LEU A 28 2.20 -11.53 8.82
C LEU A 28 3.37 -10.59 9.19
N GLU A 29 4.50 -10.78 8.53
CA GLU A 29 5.70 -9.96 8.74
C GLU A 29 5.82 -8.80 7.71
N TYR A 30 5.14 -8.90 6.57
CA TYR A 30 5.36 -7.99 5.43
C TYR A 30 4.06 -7.41 4.88
N ILE A 31 4.12 -6.16 4.44
CA ILE A 31 3.06 -5.49 3.69
C ILE A 31 3.66 -4.89 2.42
N GLN A 32 3.07 -5.20 1.27
CA GLN A 32 3.21 -4.39 0.06
C GLN A 32 2.13 -3.31 0.08
N LEU A 33 2.54 -2.05 0.14
CA LEU A 33 1.59 -0.93 0.11
C LEU A 33 1.18 -0.62 -1.32
N TYR A 34 -0.11 -0.42 -1.54
CA TYR A 34 -0.65 0.19 -2.75
C TYR A 34 -1.36 1.49 -2.39
N ALA A 35 -0.67 2.60 -2.60
CA ALA A 35 -1.14 3.93 -2.25
C ALA A 35 -2.13 4.44 -3.30
N MET A 36 -3.43 4.37 -2.98
CA MET A 36 -4.52 4.93 -3.78
C MET A 36 -5.39 5.94 -3.02
N ASN A 37 -5.22 6.03 -1.70
CA ASN A 37 -5.91 7.01 -0.87
C ASN A 37 -5.32 8.41 -1.07
N LYS A 38 -6.17 9.40 -1.35
CA LYS A 38 -5.76 10.81 -1.45
C LYS A 38 -5.19 11.36 -0.13
N ASN A 39 -5.60 10.79 1.00
CA ASN A 39 -5.15 11.16 2.34
C ASN A 39 -3.76 10.59 2.67
N PHE A 40 -3.29 9.58 1.92
CA PHE A 40 -1.98 8.98 2.12
C PHE A 40 -1.10 9.21 0.89
N ASN A 41 -0.43 10.36 0.88
CA ASN A 41 0.53 10.72 -0.15
C ASN A 41 1.96 10.61 0.40
N LEU A 42 2.65 9.53 0.04
CA LEU A 42 4.04 9.30 0.44
C LEU A 42 5.03 10.35 -0.07
N ALA A 43 4.76 10.98 -1.22
CA ALA A 43 5.64 12.01 -1.76
C ALA A 43 5.60 13.30 -0.93
N ASN A 44 4.47 13.58 -0.26
CA ASN A 44 4.24 14.83 0.47
C ASN A 44 3.79 14.59 1.92
N ILE A 45 4.11 13.44 2.51
CA ILE A 45 3.70 13.12 3.88
C ILE A 45 4.39 14.05 4.88
N PRO A 46 3.65 14.70 5.79
CA PRO A 46 4.26 15.50 6.85
C PRO A 46 5.22 14.67 7.72
N MET A 47 6.33 15.26 8.15
CA MET A 47 7.35 14.56 8.93
C MET A 47 6.81 13.95 10.24
N ALA A 48 5.82 14.59 10.86
CA ALA A 48 5.15 14.07 12.05
C ALA A 48 4.41 12.75 11.75
N GLU A 49 3.66 12.70 10.64
CA GLU A 49 2.94 11.51 10.18
C GLU A 49 3.91 10.41 9.73
N TRP A 50 5.00 10.78 9.07
CA TRP A 50 6.07 9.84 8.71
C TRP A 50 6.69 9.17 9.93
N ASN A 51 6.99 9.95 10.97
CA ASN A 51 7.52 9.42 12.23
C ASN A 51 6.50 8.55 12.96
N ALA A 52 5.22 8.92 12.92
CA ALA A 52 4.14 8.09 13.47
C ALA A 52 4.01 6.75 12.73
N LEU A 53 4.10 6.76 11.40
CA LEU A 53 4.08 5.55 10.57
C LEU A 53 5.26 4.64 10.90
N LYS A 54 6.49 5.17 10.98
CA LYS A 54 7.68 4.39 11.37
C LYS A 54 7.52 3.73 12.74
N LYS A 55 6.99 4.46 13.72
CA LYS A 55 6.70 3.91 15.06
C LYS A 55 5.66 2.80 14.99
N SER A 56 4.59 3.00 14.22
CA SER A 56 3.52 2.01 14.03
C SER A 56 4.05 0.72 13.41
N VAL A 57 4.83 0.82 12.33
CA VAL A 57 5.45 -0.33 11.65
C VAL A 57 6.36 -1.11 12.60
N SER A 58 7.24 -0.40 13.32
CA SER A 58 8.16 -1.00 14.30
C SER A 58 7.42 -1.70 15.45
N PHE A 59 6.45 -1.00 16.07
CA PHE A 59 5.66 -1.54 17.18
C PHE A 59 4.89 -2.81 16.80
N ASN A 60 4.44 -2.91 15.55
CA ASN A 60 3.69 -4.06 15.06
C ASN A 60 4.58 -5.17 14.47
N GLY A 61 5.90 -4.99 14.44
CA GLY A 61 6.81 -5.98 13.86
C GLY A 61 6.64 -6.17 12.35
N ILE A 62 6.07 -5.17 11.67
CA ILE A 62 5.80 -5.21 10.23
C ILE A 62 6.98 -4.63 9.46
N LYS A 63 7.19 -5.10 8.24
CA LYS A 63 8.08 -4.49 7.25
C LYS A 63 7.30 -4.11 6.00
N ILE A 64 7.66 -2.98 5.41
CA ILE A 64 7.06 -2.48 4.17
C ILE A 64 8.15 -2.45 3.10
N PRO A 65 8.47 -3.59 2.45
CA PRO A 65 9.58 -3.67 1.52
C PRO A 65 9.28 -3.06 0.15
N SER A 66 7.99 -2.84 -0.18
CA SER A 66 7.58 -2.39 -1.50
C SER A 66 6.37 -1.47 -1.44
N LEU A 67 6.34 -0.55 -2.39
CA LEU A 67 5.30 0.43 -2.60
C LEU A 67 4.92 0.43 -4.09
N ALA A 68 3.63 0.30 -4.35
CA ALA A 68 3.03 0.64 -5.63
C ALA A 68 2.19 1.91 -5.46
N ILE A 69 2.23 2.80 -6.44
CA ILE A 69 1.45 4.04 -6.47
C ILE A 69 0.62 4.04 -7.75
N SER A 70 -0.66 4.41 -7.64
CA SER A 70 -1.46 4.78 -8.81
C SER A 70 -1.48 6.30 -8.93
N PHE A 71 -1.04 6.84 -10.05
CA PHE A 71 -1.12 8.28 -10.34
C PHE A 71 -2.49 8.70 -10.89
N GLY A 72 -3.47 7.80 -10.91
CA GLY A 72 -4.79 8.07 -11.49
C GLY A 72 -4.81 7.99 -13.02
N GLU A 73 -3.69 7.60 -13.62
CA GLU A 73 -3.57 7.34 -15.06
C GLU A 73 -3.85 5.87 -15.34
N ASN A 74 -4.41 5.59 -16.51
CA ASN A 74 -4.35 4.23 -17.04
C ASN A 74 -2.88 3.92 -17.31
N GLY A 75 -2.43 2.70 -16.99
CA GLY A 75 -1.04 2.29 -17.24
C GLY A 75 -0.69 2.26 -18.74
N ILE A 76 0.19 1.37 -19.18
CA ILE A 76 0.34 1.15 -20.62
C ILE A 76 -0.98 0.56 -21.14
N MET A 77 -1.85 1.40 -21.69
CA MET A 77 -3.01 0.97 -22.46
C MET A 77 -2.48 0.55 -23.82
N GLY A 78 -2.51 -0.75 -24.10
CA GLY A 78 -2.41 -1.20 -25.48
C GLY A 78 -3.51 -0.51 -26.30
N ILE A 79 -3.21 -0.21 -27.56
CA ILE A 79 -4.11 0.44 -28.53
C ILE A 79 -5.41 -0.38 -28.79
N GLU A 80 -5.61 -1.53 -28.13
CA GLU A 80 -6.65 -2.51 -28.43
C GLU A 80 -7.85 -2.47 -27.46
N ALA A 81 -8.40 -1.28 -27.17
CA ALA A 81 -9.67 -1.19 -26.44
C ALA A 81 -10.64 -0.13 -27.00
N GLU A 82 -10.52 0.18 -28.29
CA GLU A 82 -11.59 0.84 -29.07
C GLU A 82 -12.22 -0.16 -30.06
N SER A 83 -12.56 -1.37 -29.60
CA SER A 83 -13.71 -2.05 -30.21
C SER A 83 -14.95 -1.54 -29.47
N ALA A 84 -15.48 -0.41 -29.93
CA ALA A 84 -16.83 -0.01 -29.60
C ALA A 84 -17.76 -1.20 -29.89
N ILE A 85 -18.36 -1.76 -28.85
CA ILE A 85 -19.54 -2.60 -29.01
C ILE A 85 -20.68 -1.58 -29.11
N ASP A 86 -21.21 -1.41 -30.32
CA ASP A 86 -22.48 -0.73 -30.60
C ASP A 86 -23.66 -1.44 -29.92
#